data_AF-A0A0D1Z5D2-F1
#
_entry.id   AF-A0A0D1Z5D2-F1
#
_cell.length_a   1.000
_cell.length_b   1.000
_cell.length_c   1.000
_cell.angle_alpha   90.00
_cell.angle_beta   90.00
_cell.angle_gamma   90.00
#
_symmetry.space_group_name_H-M   'P 1'
#
loop_
_entity.id
_entity.type
_entity.pdbx_description
1 polymer ?
#
loop_
_entity_poly.entity_id
_entity_poly.type
_entity_poly.pdbx_seq_one_letter_code
_entity_poly.pdbx_strand_id
1 'polypeptide(L)'
;MASAERFAYAPNRHLTPPSATISQFQDFKARLGITHSVLTHGLSYGDDCSSLKSFVAELGRSSTVGVGVIDPETVTPEELAAMQAAGVRGIRVNLYKYGAMHDVERQKIALRQHARILRRYCPHWSMAFTHVHPEFWGDLKPVIEGEICAPGIRLITDHFALLKGASMLPGTLASAPAD
;
A
#
# COMPACT_ATOMS: atom_id res chain seq x y z
N MET A 1 -6.15 -22.78 1.43
CA MET A 1 -5.18 -22.78 0.31
C MET A 1 -4.30 -21.57 0.43
N ALA A 2 -3.03 -21.71 0.06
CA ALA A 2 -2.10 -20.59 0.04
C ALA A 2 -2.46 -19.64 -1.10
N SER A 3 -2.28 -18.33 -0.89
CA SER A 3 -2.66 -17.30 -1.86
C SER A 3 -2.03 -17.51 -3.24
N ALA A 4 -0.79 -18.03 -3.30
CA ALA A 4 -0.06 -18.28 -4.54
C ALA A 4 -0.60 -19.44 -5.39
N GLU A 5 -1.31 -20.40 -4.78
CA GLU A 5 -1.93 -21.53 -5.50
C GLU A 5 -3.17 -21.09 -6.29
N ARG A 6 -3.82 -20.00 -5.82
CA ARG A 6 -5.05 -19.46 -6.41
C ARG A 6 -4.83 -18.20 -7.23
N PHE A 7 -3.75 -17.46 -6.94
CA PHE A 7 -3.39 -16.21 -7.61
C PHE A 7 -1.90 -16.24 -7.93
N ALA A 8 -1.54 -16.14 -9.20
CA ALA A 8 -0.15 -16.11 -9.62
C ALA A 8 0.54 -14.82 -9.16
N TYR A 9 1.80 -14.92 -8.76
CA TYR A 9 2.61 -13.73 -8.51
C TYR A 9 2.99 -13.03 -9.83
N ALA A 10 3.27 -11.73 -9.75
CA ALA A 10 3.78 -10.98 -10.88
C ALA A 10 5.17 -11.51 -11.30
N PRO A 11 5.44 -11.58 -12.62
CA PRO A 11 6.71 -12.08 -13.14
C PRO A 11 7.90 -11.19 -12.76
N ASN A 12 7.67 -9.88 -12.58
CA ASN A 12 8.66 -8.85 -12.25
C ASN A 12 8.66 -8.45 -10.76
N ARG A 13 8.18 -9.32 -9.87
CA ARG A 13 8.17 -9.02 -8.42
C ARG A 13 9.57 -8.85 -7.84
N HIS A 14 9.70 -7.92 -6.89
CA HIS A 14 10.94 -7.67 -6.15
C HIS A 14 11.24 -8.75 -5.07
N LEU A 15 10.22 -9.45 -4.57
CA LEU A 15 10.37 -10.56 -3.63
C LEU A 15 9.21 -11.57 -3.72
N THR A 16 9.45 -12.80 -3.26
CA THR A 16 8.42 -13.83 -3.04
C THR A 16 8.26 -14.05 -1.53
N PRO A 17 7.10 -13.71 -0.93
CA PRO A 17 6.90 -13.88 0.50
C PRO A 17 6.57 -15.34 0.85
N PRO A 18 6.76 -15.76 2.11
CA PRO A 18 6.19 -17.01 2.59
C PRO A 18 4.66 -17.00 2.49
N SER A 19 4.06 -18.18 2.37
CA SER A 19 2.61 -18.30 2.26
C SER A 19 1.91 -17.89 3.55
N ALA A 20 0.85 -17.09 3.41
CA ALA A 20 -0.07 -16.75 4.49
C ALA A 20 -1.51 -17.01 4.03
N THR A 21 -2.32 -17.58 4.91
CA THR A 21 -3.71 -17.97 4.62
C THR A 21 -4.71 -17.07 5.34
N ILE A 22 -5.96 -17.03 4.85
CA ILE A 22 -7.07 -16.31 5.48
C ILE A 22 -7.35 -16.82 6.90
N SER A 23 -7.30 -18.14 7.12
CA SER A 23 -7.49 -18.73 8.45
C SER A 23 -6.44 -18.25 9.44
N GLN A 24 -5.15 -18.27 9.05
CA GLN A 24 -4.08 -17.75 9.90
C GLN A 24 -4.28 -16.26 10.24
N PHE A 25 -4.77 -15.47 9.29
CA PHE A 25 -5.07 -14.05 9.52
C PHE A 25 -6.27 -13.87 10.47
N GLN A 26 -7.33 -14.67 10.34
CA GLN A 26 -8.49 -14.64 11.23
C GLN A 26 -8.10 -15.04 12.66
N ASP A 27 -7.32 -16.11 12.83
CA ASP A 27 -6.81 -16.55 14.14
C ASP A 27 -5.95 -15.47 14.78
N PHE A 28 -5.09 -14.83 13.98
CA PHE A 28 -4.29 -13.69 14.43
C PHE A 28 -5.16 -12.52 14.92
N LYS A 29 -6.18 -12.13 14.15
CA LYS A 29 -7.13 -11.07 14.54
C LYS A 29 -7.84 -11.41 15.85
N ALA A 30 -8.33 -12.65 15.98
CA ALA A 30 -9.04 -13.10 17.16
C ALA A 30 -8.18 -13.03 18.42
N ARG A 31 -6.93 -13.51 18.37
CA ARG A 31 -5.99 -13.48 19.51
C ARG A 31 -5.68 -12.07 20.00
N LEU A 32 -5.68 -11.08 19.11
CA LEU A 32 -5.37 -9.68 19.44
C LEU A 32 -6.62 -8.80 19.65
N GLY A 33 -7.83 -9.37 19.54
CA GLY A 33 -9.08 -8.61 19.63
C GLY A 33 -9.30 -7.62 18.47
N ILE A 34 -8.68 -7.84 17.31
CA ILE A 34 -8.81 -6.96 16.14
C ILE A 34 -10.13 -7.23 15.43
N THR A 35 -11.05 -6.28 15.51
CA THR A 35 -12.38 -6.39 14.88
C THR A 35 -12.38 -5.90 13.44
N HIS A 36 -11.60 -4.86 13.12
CA HIS A 36 -11.55 -4.25 11.80
C HIS A 36 -10.14 -4.34 11.19
N SER A 37 -10.06 -4.47 9.86
CA SER A 37 -8.78 -4.59 9.17
C SER A 37 -8.76 -3.85 7.83
N VAL A 38 -7.59 -3.33 7.49
CA VAL A 38 -7.28 -2.82 6.15
C VAL A 38 -6.26 -3.75 5.53
N LEU A 39 -6.64 -4.45 4.46
CA LEU A 39 -5.73 -5.29 3.70
C LEU A 39 -5.03 -4.46 2.63
N THR A 40 -3.73 -4.30 2.76
CA THR A 40 -2.89 -3.65 1.75
C THR A 40 -2.40 -4.69 0.74
N HIS A 41 -2.58 -4.40 -0.55
CA HIS A 41 -2.14 -5.28 -1.62
C HIS A 41 -0.63 -5.54 -1.57
N GLY A 42 -0.25 -6.80 -1.74
CA GLY A 42 1.15 -7.19 -1.79
C GLY A 42 1.74 -6.87 -3.16
N LEU A 43 2.81 -6.07 -3.19
CA LEU A 43 3.47 -5.66 -4.44
C LEU A 43 4.05 -6.85 -5.24
N SER A 44 4.16 -8.03 -4.62
CA SER A 44 4.52 -9.29 -5.30
C SER A 44 3.49 -9.76 -6.34
N TYR A 45 2.27 -9.21 -6.30
CA TYR A 45 1.21 -9.46 -7.29
C TYR A 45 1.12 -8.34 -8.34
N GLY A 46 2.01 -7.33 -8.29
CA GLY A 46 1.97 -6.20 -9.21
C GLY A 46 0.75 -5.31 -8.94
N ASP A 47 0.02 -4.98 -10.00
CA ASP A 47 -1.26 -4.26 -10.00
C ASP A 47 -2.48 -5.18 -10.16
N ASP A 48 -2.28 -6.51 -10.28
CA ASP A 48 -3.38 -7.47 -10.28
C ASP A 48 -3.99 -7.64 -8.89
N CYS A 49 -4.99 -6.81 -8.60
CA CYS A 49 -5.73 -6.83 -7.34
C CYS A 49 -6.72 -8.00 -7.20
N SER A 50 -6.70 -9.03 -8.07
CA SER A 50 -7.66 -10.15 -8.00
C SER A 50 -7.62 -10.89 -6.66
N SER A 51 -6.42 -11.12 -6.12
CA SER A 51 -6.25 -11.73 -4.79
C SER A 51 -6.87 -10.87 -3.69
N LEU A 52 -6.56 -9.58 -3.67
CA LEU A 52 -7.10 -8.63 -2.70
C LEU A 52 -8.63 -8.59 -2.74
N LYS A 53 -9.22 -8.43 -3.92
CA LYS A 53 -10.68 -8.38 -4.10
C LYS A 53 -11.36 -9.62 -3.52
N SER A 54 -10.78 -10.79 -3.76
CA SER A 54 -11.30 -12.04 -3.22
C SER A 54 -11.17 -12.14 -1.71
N PHE A 55 -10.01 -11.77 -1.16
CA PHE A 55 -9.75 -11.86 0.28
C PHE A 55 -10.59 -10.89 1.10
N VAL A 56 -10.81 -9.67 0.60
CA VAL A 56 -11.70 -8.70 1.25
C VAL A 56 -13.13 -9.22 1.31
N ALA A 57 -13.60 -9.90 0.25
CA ALA A 57 -14.92 -10.52 0.25
C ALA A 57 -15.00 -11.68 1.26
N GLU A 58 -14.01 -12.57 1.30
CA GLU A 58 -13.94 -13.71 2.24
C GLU A 58 -13.86 -13.27 3.71
N LEU A 59 -13.19 -12.15 3.99
CA LEU A 59 -13.04 -11.60 5.35
C LEU A 59 -14.19 -10.69 5.79
N GLY A 60 -15.21 -10.53 4.95
CA GLY A 60 -16.38 -9.69 5.23
C GLY A 60 -16.12 -8.20 5.02
N ARG A 61 -16.83 -7.61 4.04
CA ARG A 61 -16.76 -6.19 3.66
C ARG A 61 -17.24 -5.21 4.74
N SER A 62 -17.94 -5.68 5.77
CA SER A 62 -18.37 -4.87 6.91
C SER A 62 -17.23 -4.59 7.89
N SER A 63 -16.25 -5.49 7.98
CA SER A 63 -15.12 -5.40 8.92
C SER A 63 -13.76 -5.25 8.24
N THR A 64 -13.68 -5.54 6.94
CA THR A 64 -12.43 -5.52 6.18
C THR A 64 -12.57 -4.69 4.91
N VAL A 65 -11.62 -3.79 4.67
CA VAL A 65 -11.49 -3.02 3.43
C VAL A 65 -10.13 -3.25 2.80
N GLY A 66 -9.99 -2.92 1.52
CA GLY A 66 -8.75 -3.08 0.77
C GLY A 66 -8.05 -1.76 0.43
N VAL A 67 -6.73 -1.80 0.31
CA VAL A 67 -5.89 -0.79 -0.34
C VAL A 67 -5.20 -1.48 -1.52
N GLY A 68 -5.59 -1.12 -2.74
CA GLY A 68 -5.11 -1.75 -3.98
C GLY A 68 -3.79 -1.17 -4.49
N VAL A 69 -3.32 -1.68 -5.61
CA VAL A 69 -2.29 -1.06 -6.45
C VAL A 69 -2.91 -0.87 -7.83
N ILE A 70 -2.56 0.21 -8.51
CA ILE A 70 -3.00 0.50 -9.88
C ILE A 70 -1.79 0.91 -10.72
N ASP A 71 -1.92 0.78 -12.03
CA ASP A 71 -1.09 1.50 -12.97
C ASP A 71 -1.85 2.71 -13.52
N PRO A 72 -1.43 3.96 -13.26
CA PRO A 72 -2.13 5.13 -13.77
C PRO A 72 -2.10 5.27 -15.29
N GLU A 73 -1.26 4.50 -16.01
CA GLU A 73 -1.21 4.50 -17.47
C GLU A 73 -2.23 3.56 -18.10
N THR A 74 -2.54 2.44 -17.46
CA THR A 74 -3.38 1.39 -18.05
C THR A 74 -4.70 1.13 -17.32
N VAL A 75 -4.84 1.57 -16.06
CA VAL A 75 -6.04 1.32 -15.26
C VAL A 75 -7.27 1.96 -15.90
N THR A 76 -8.35 1.18 -15.97
CA THR A 76 -9.62 1.62 -16.55
C THR A 76 -10.63 2.07 -15.47
N PRO A 77 -11.59 2.94 -15.81
CA PRO A 77 -12.69 3.28 -14.90
C PRO A 77 -13.48 2.06 -14.43
N GLU A 78 -13.67 1.07 -15.29
CA GLU A 78 -14.38 -0.18 -15.00
C GLU A 78 -13.65 -1.01 -13.94
N GLU A 79 -12.33 -1.11 -14.04
CA GLU A 79 -11.48 -1.78 -13.04
C GLU A 79 -11.55 -1.07 -11.69
N LEU A 80 -11.50 0.27 -11.66
CA LEU A 80 -11.63 1.06 -10.44
C LEU A 80 -13.00 0.87 -9.78
N ALA A 81 -14.08 0.84 -10.58
CA ALA A 81 -15.42 0.55 -10.09
C ALA A 81 -15.52 -0.87 -9.52
N ALA A 82 -14.92 -1.86 -10.18
CA ALA A 82 -14.87 -3.24 -9.69
C ALA A 82 -14.09 -3.35 -8.36
N MET A 83 -12.96 -2.65 -8.24
CA MET A 83 -12.20 -2.54 -6.99
C MET A 83 -13.04 -1.91 -5.88
N GLN A 84 -13.77 -0.82 -6.17
CA GLN A 84 -14.66 -0.18 -5.20
C GLN A 84 -15.76 -1.12 -4.71
N ALA A 85 -16.43 -1.83 -5.62
CA ALA A 85 -17.47 -2.80 -5.32
C ALA A 85 -16.96 -3.97 -4.46
N ALA A 86 -15.71 -4.38 -4.68
CA ALA A 86 -15.03 -5.40 -3.89
C ALA A 86 -14.60 -4.92 -2.48
N GLY A 87 -14.71 -3.63 -2.17
CA GLY A 87 -14.37 -3.09 -0.85
C GLY A 87 -13.03 -2.36 -0.79
N VAL A 88 -12.40 -2.06 -1.92
CA VAL A 88 -11.19 -1.21 -1.96
C VAL A 88 -11.57 0.25 -1.68
N ARG A 89 -10.78 0.94 -0.85
CA ARG A 89 -11.00 2.33 -0.39
C ARG A 89 -9.74 3.20 -0.50
N GLY A 90 -8.72 2.70 -1.17
CA GLY A 90 -7.45 3.38 -1.32
C GLY A 90 -6.52 2.63 -2.24
N ILE A 91 -5.40 3.28 -2.57
CA ILE A 91 -4.29 2.68 -3.31
C ILE A 91 -2.99 2.83 -2.54
N ARG A 92 -2.02 1.96 -2.82
CA ARG A 92 -0.63 2.09 -2.43
C ARG A 92 0.22 2.24 -3.69
N VAL A 93 1.01 3.30 -3.76
CA VAL A 93 1.89 3.56 -4.91
C VAL A 93 3.09 2.61 -4.85
N ASN A 94 3.24 1.78 -5.87
CA ASN A 94 4.37 0.85 -5.99
C ASN A 94 5.61 1.56 -6.55
N LEU A 95 6.37 2.24 -5.69
CA LEU A 95 7.57 2.97 -6.13
C LEU A 95 8.65 2.08 -6.76
N TYR A 96 8.68 0.77 -6.48
CA TYR A 96 9.59 -0.17 -7.16
C TYR A 96 9.31 -0.24 -8.66
N LYS A 97 8.02 -0.29 -9.06
CA LYS A 97 7.62 -0.36 -10.47
C LYS A 97 8.16 0.81 -11.30
N TYR A 98 8.26 1.99 -10.68
CA TYR A 98 8.68 3.23 -11.34
C TYR A 98 10.17 3.53 -11.21
N GLY A 99 10.95 2.65 -10.59
CA GLY A 99 12.35 2.93 -10.24
C GLY A 99 12.50 4.15 -9.34
N ALA A 100 11.47 4.46 -8.53
CA ALA A 100 11.35 5.69 -7.76
C ALA A 100 11.84 5.53 -6.31
N MET A 101 12.18 4.31 -5.87
CA MET A 101 12.59 4.07 -4.48
C MET A 101 13.77 4.95 -4.04
N HIS A 102 14.69 5.27 -4.96
CA HIS A 102 15.92 6.02 -4.71
C HIS A 102 16.02 7.32 -5.54
N ASP A 103 14.90 7.82 -6.08
CA ASP A 103 14.87 8.99 -6.96
C ASP A 103 13.64 9.85 -6.63
N VAL A 104 13.88 10.98 -5.97
CA VAL A 104 12.83 11.88 -5.47
C VAL A 104 11.98 12.48 -6.59
N GLU A 105 12.56 12.75 -7.76
CA GLU A 105 11.81 13.31 -8.89
C GLU A 105 10.86 12.27 -9.46
N ARG A 106 11.30 11.01 -9.57
CA ARG A 106 10.42 9.90 -9.94
C ARG A 106 9.32 9.66 -8.91
N GLN A 107 9.58 9.86 -7.61
CA GLN A 107 8.54 9.78 -6.58
C GLN A 107 7.47 10.86 -6.80
N LYS A 108 7.89 12.11 -7.00
CA LYS A 108 6.97 13.22 -7.28
C LYS A 108 6.10 12.91 -8.52
N ILE A 109 6.70 12.41 -9.59
CA ILE A 109 5.98 12.02 -10.82
C ILE A 109 4.96 10.91 -10.53
N ALA A 110 5.37 9.82 -9.89
CA ALA A 110 4.49 8.70 -9.57
C ALA A 110 3.31 9.17 -8.70
N LEU A 111 3.57 9.92 -7.63
CA LEU A 111 2.51 10.43 -6.75
C LEU A 111 1.51 11.32 -7.51
N ARG A 112 1.98 12.22 -8.37
CA ARG A 112 1.11 13.10 -9.19
C ARG A 112 0.24 12.30 -10.17
N GLN A 113 0.83 11.31 -10.86
CA GLN A 113 0.08 10.47 -11.80
C GLN A 113 -1.03 9.69 -11.11
N HIS A 114 -0.76 9.10 -9.95
CA HIS A 114 -1.77 8.37 -9.16
C HIS A 114 -2.84 9.33 -8.61
N ALA A 115 -2.44 10.50 -8.12
CA ALA A 115 -3.37 11.52 -7.63
C ALA A 115 -4.32 12.01 -8.74
N ARG A 116 -3.85 12.11 -9.99
CA ARG A 116 -4.70 12.45 -11.15
C ARG A 116 -5.81 11.42 -11.34
N ILE A 117 -5.48 10.13 -11.25
CA ILE A 117 -6.46 9.04 -11.36
C ILE A 117 -7.47 9.10 -10.22
N LEU A 118 -7.00 9.23 -8.97
CA LEU A 118 -7.89 9.29 -7.81
C LEU A 118 -8.87 10.47 -7.88
N ARG A 119 -8.40 11.67 -8.23
CA ARG A 119 -9.29 12.84 -8.37
C ARG A 119 -10.39 12.62 -9.38
N ARG A 120 -10.07 11.96 -10.48
CA ARG A 120 -11.01 11.79 -11.60
C ARG A 120 -12.05 10.72 -11.32
N TYR A 121 -11.64 9.60 -10.73
CA TYR A 121 -12.49 8.40 -10.67
C TYR A 121 -12.79 7.92 -9.25
N CYS A 122 -11.96 8.26 -8.26
CA CYS A 122 -12.07 7.76 -6.89
C CYS A 122 -11.76 8.85 -5.84
N PRO A 123 -12.46 10.01 -5.84
CA PRO A 123 -12.08 11.18 -5.02
C PRO A 123 -12.15 10.94 -3.51
N HIS A 124 -12.75 9.83 -3.06
CA HIS A 124 -12.89 9.49 -1.65
C HIS A 124 -11.86 8.46 -1.18
N TRP A 125 -11.02 7.96 -2.09
CA TRP A 125 -9.99 6.99 -1.77
C TRP A 125 -8.79 7.65 -1.12
N SER A 126 -8.13 6.89 -0.24
CA SER A 126 -6.83 7.27 0.30
C SER A 126 -5.69 6.87 -0.64
N MET A 127 -4.55 7.52 -0.51
CA MET A 127 -3.32 7.13 -1.17
C MET A 127 -2.26 6.83 -0.12
N ALA A 128 -1.58 5.70 -0.24
CA ALA A 128 -0.46 5.30 0.60
C ALA A 128 0.80 5.18 -0.23
N PHE A 129 1.96 5.36 0.39
CA PHE A 129 3.25 5.00 -0.20
C PHE A 129 4.29 4.75 0.90
N THR A 130 5.30 3.96 0.56
CA THR A 130 6.50 3.77 1.39
C THR A 130 7.70 4.25 0.60
N HIS A 131 8.62 4.97 1.24
CA HIS A 131 9.92 5.33 0.68
C HIS A 131 11.01 5.18 1.75
N VAL A 132 12.28 5.12 1.34
CA VAL A 132 13.40 4.74 2.21
C VAL A 132 14.40 5.87 2.49
N HIS A 133 14.11 7.08 2.01
CA HIS A 133 15.01 8.23 2.09
C HIS A 133 14.38 9.37 2.90
N PRO A 134 14.53 9.40 4.24
CA PRO A 134 13.99 10.47 5.07
C PRO A 134 14.41 11.88 4.61
N GLU A 135 15.58 12.01 4.00
CA GLU A 135 16.09 13.25 3.42
C GLU A 135 15.20 13.81 2.30
N PHE A 136 14.43 12.97 1.59
CA PHE A 136 13.53 13.42 0.52
C PHE A 136 12.30 14.15 1.04
N TRP A 137 12.00 14.12 2.35
CA TRP A 137 10.83 14.80 2.89
C TRP A 137 10.84 16.32 2.66
N GLY A 138 12.01 16.96 2.60
CA GLY A 138 12.13 18.38 2.28
C GLY A 138 11.57 18.71 0.90
N ASP A 139 11.85 17.84 -0.07
CA ASP A 139 11.41 17.95 -1.47
C ASP A 139 9.97 17.47 -1.69
N LEU A 140 9.55 16.43 -0.96
CA LEU A 140 8.23 15.81 -1.11
C LEU A 140 7.13 16.63 -0.44
N LYS A 141 7.40 17.24 0.72
CA LYS A 141 6.38 17.96 1.50
C LYS A 141 5.64 19.04 0.71
N PRO A 142 6.31 19.96 -0.04
CA PRO A 142 5.59 20.98 -0.80
C PRO A 142 4.66 20.39 -1.88
N VAL A 143 5.10 19.33 -2.56
CA VAL A 143 4.30 18.62 -3.57
C VAL A 143 3.13 17.90 -2.92
N ILE A 144 3.37 17.22 -1.80
CA ILE A 144 2.35 16.49 -1.06
C ILE A 144 1.28 17.45 -0.54
N GLU A 145 1.66 18.54 0.10
CA GLU A 145 0.70 19.49 0.70
C GLU A 145 -0.03 20.28 -0.38
N GLY A 146 0.72 20.89 -1.31
CA GLY A 146 0.16 21.80 -2.31
C GLY A 146 -0.53 21.10 -3.47
N GLU A 147 -0.03 19.94 -3.90
CA GLU A 147 -0.57 19.27 -5.08
C GLU A 147 -1.39 18.05 -4.72
N ILE A 148 -0.95 17.19 -3.81
CA ILE A 148 -1.63 15.91 -3.54
C ILE A 148 -2.81 16.09 -2.57
N CYS A 149 -2.57 16.70 -1.42
CA CYS A 149 -3.53 16.78 -0.32
C CYS A 149 -4.48 17.97 -0.44
N ALA A 150 -4.03 19.12 -0.96
CA ALA A 150 -4.90 20.29 -1.12
C ALA A 150 -6.20 20.01 -1.91
N PRO A 151 -6.21 19.15 -2.96
CA PRO A 151 -7.43 18.75 -3.66
C PRO A 151 -8.29 17.70 -2.90
N GLY A 152 -7.96 17.35 -1.66
CA GLY A 152 -8.75 16.48 -0.78
C GLY A 152 -8.32 15.02 -0.69
N ILE A 153 -7.22 14.61 -1.35
CA ILE A 153 -6.70 13.23 -1.20
C ILE A 153 -6.12 13.07 0.20
N ARG A 154 -6.58 12.06 0.93
CA ARG A 154 -5.97 11.65 2.20
C ARG A 154 -4.74 10.80 1.93
N LEU A 155 -3.56 11.36 2.22
CA LEU A 155 -2.30 10.64 2.12
C LEU A 155 -1.99 9.89 3.43
N ILE A 156 -1.51 8.66 3.30
CA ILE A 156 -1.01 7.81 4.38
C ILE A 156 0.47 7.57 4.11
N THR A 157 1.32 7.89 5.08
CA THR A 157 2.75 7.58 5.00
C THR A 157 3.00 6.29 5.77
N ASP A 158 3.43 5.24 5.07
CA ASP A 158 3.62 3.95 5.71
C ASP A 158 4.83 4.02 6.67
N HIS A 159 4.81 3.18 7.72
CA HIS A 159 5.96 2.91 8.60
C HIS A 159 6.60 4.16 9.24
N PHE A 160 5.78 5.05 9.82
CA PHE A 160 6.26 6.32 10.41
C PHE A 160 7.06 7.18 9.42
N ALA A 161 6.75 7.09 8.12
CA ALA A 161 7.47 7.81 7.08
C ALA A 161 8.98 7.47 7.02
N LEU A 162 9.40 6.34 7.61
CA LEU A 162 10.78 5.94 7.91
C LEU A 162 11.61 6.99 8.65
N LEU A 163 10.96 7.92 9.35
CA LEU A 163 11.66 8.87 10.20
C LEU A 163 12.35 8.12 11.34
N LYS A 164 13.62 8.46 11.57
CA LYS A 164 14.39 7.87 12.67
C LYS A 164 13.82 8.37 14.00
N GLY A 165 13.54 7.43 14.90
CA GLY A 165 13.16 7.70 16.29
C GLY A 165 14.23 7.24 17.27
N ALA A 166 14.21 7.77 18.49
CA ALA A 166 15.04 7.23 19.57
C ALA A 166 14.61 5.79 19.91
N SER A 167 15.57 4.90 20.09
CA SER A 167 15.29 3.55 20.57
C SER A 167 14.89 3.59 22.05
N MET A 168 13.82 2.87 22.40
CA MET A 168 13.44 2.63 23.80
C MET A 168 14.17 1.42 24.40
N LEU A 169 15.00 0.72 23.61
CA LEU A 169 15.84 -0.36 24.11
C LEU A 169 16.95 0.22 25.01
N PRO A 170 17.30 -0.46 26.11
CA PRO A 170 18.49 -0.14 26.88
C PRO A 170 19.72 -0.03 25.96
N GLY A 171 20.63 0.91 26.23
CA GLY A 171 21.80 1.18 25.37
C GLY A 171 22.68 -0.05 25.11
N THR A 172 22.63 -1.05 25.97
CA THR A 172 23.30 -2.35 25.81
C THR A 172 22.74 -3.22 24.68
N LEU A 173 21.49 -2.96 24.24
CA LEU A 173 20.80 -3.66 23.16
C LEU A 173 20.63 -2.80 21.90
N ALA A 174 21.01 -1.52 21.95
CA ALA A 174 20.81 -0.58 20.85
C ALA A 174 21.83 -0.71 19.70
N SER A 175 22.93 -1.43 19.91
CA SER A 175 24.04 -1.58 18.96
C SER A 175 24.22 -2.99 18.38
N ALA A 176 23.32 -3.93 18.69
CA ALA A 176 23.35 -5.23 18.03
C ALA A 176 23.01 -5.04 16.55
N PRO A 177 23.83 -5.53 15.60
CA PRO A 177 23.46 -5.52 14.19
C PRO A 177 22.16 -6.32 14.01
N ALA A 178 21.30 -5.86 13.10
CA ALA A 178 20.16 -6.65 12.67
C ALA A 178 20.70 -7.82 11.83
N ASP A 179 20.55 -9.04 12.34
CA ASP A 179 20.84 -10.28 11.61
C ASP A 179 19.95 -10.44 10.37
#